data_AF-A0ABC8SLF1-F1
#
_entry.id   AF-A0ABC8SLF1-F1
#
_cell.length_a   1.000
_cell.length_b   1.000
_cell.length_c   1.000
_cell.angle_alpha   90.00
_cell.angle_beta   90.00
_cell.angle_gamma   90.00
#
_symmetry.space_group_name_H-M   'P 1'
#
loop_
_entity.id
_entity.type
_entity.pdbx_description
1 polymer ?
#
loop_
_entity_poly.entity_id
_entity_poly.type
_entity_poly.pdbx_seq_one_letter_code
_entity_poly.pdbx_strand_id
1 'polypeptide(L)'
;MNNMMSDHGLHSRERLLIPVSKPDLLINVTCYIELDIYAKREVAVLYLDGGPDRKLNCLLNRVTSDRGKRRLVDSLKKSMQVDDGTAQYYLSVSNGDPRAALTEFSEDLRWERQVGLS
;
A
#
# COMPACT_ATOMS: atom_id res chain seq x y z
N MET A 1 8.31 27.95 14.18
CA MET A 1 7.39 27.56 15.29
C MET A 1 7.19 26.07 15.21
N ASN A 2 7.61 25.35 16.25
CA ASN A 2 7.64 23.89 16.27
C ASN A 2 6.27 23.40 16.75
N ASN A 3 5.51 22.76 15.86
CA ASN A 3 4.12 22.34 16.10
C ASN A 3 4.07 20.99 16.82
N MET A 4 4.73 20.88 17.98
CA MET A 4 4.82 19.63 18.72
C MET A 4 3.54 19.44 19.54
N MET A 5 2.59 18.71 18.96
CA MET A 5 1.33 18.35 19.62
C MET A 5 1.53 17.10 20.47
N SER A 6 1.23 17.17 21.77
CA SER A 6 1.08 15.99 22.62
C SER A 6 -0.10 15.13 22.16
N ASP A 7 -0.04 13.80 22.31
CA ASP A 7 -1.13 12.86 21.95
C ASP A 7 -2.51 13.28 22.52
N HIS A 8 -2.54 13.83 23.74
CA HIS A 8 -3.77 14.33 24.36
C HIS A 8 -4.43 15.50 23.62
N GLY A 9 -3.66 16.30 22.87
CA GLY A 9 -4.17 17.45 22.11
C GLY A 9 -4.78 17.07 20.76
N LEU A 10 -4.52 15.85 20.27
CA LEU A 10 -5.06 15.32 19.02
C LEU A 10 -6.46 14.73 19.22
N HIS A 11 -6.68 14.05 20.36
CA HIS A 11 -7.98 13.45 20.71
C HIS A 11 -9.01 14.46 21.23
N SER A 12 -8.59 15.65 21.68
CA SER A 12 -9.48 16.67 22.24
C SER A 12 -10.04 17.66 21.20
N ARG A 13 -9.66 17.53 19.91
CA ARG A 13 -10.04 18.49 18.88
C ARG A 13 -11.17 17.96 18.01
N GLU A 14 -12.24 18.76 17.90
CA GLU A 14 -13.39 18.49 17.04
C GLU A 14 -13.01 18.50 15.54
N ARG A 15 -11.97 19.25 15.15
CA ARG A 15 -11.57 19.43 13.75
C ARG A 15 -10.04 19.45 13.62
N LEU A 16 -9.54 18.80 12.58
CA LEU A 16 -8.14 18.84 12.16
C LEU A 16 -8.03 19.70 10.89
N LEU A 17 -7.17 20.71 10.92
CA LEU A 17 -6.88 21.55 9.76
C LEU A 17 -5.53 21.13 9.17
N ILE A 18 -5.53 20.72 7.91
CA ILE A 18 -4.32 20.33 7.18
C ILE A 18 -3.97 21.48 6.23
N PRO A 19 -2.82 22.16 6.42
CA PRO A 19 -2.41 23.23 5.52
C PRO A 19 -2.00 22.65 4.17
N VAL A 20 -2.51 23.23 3.09
CA VAL A 20 -2.18 22.86 1.71
C VAL A 20 -1.55 24.05 0.99
N SER A 21 -0.37 23.86 0.40
CA SER A 21 0.39 24.95 -0.22
C SER A 21 -0.26 25.52 -1.49
N LYS A 22 -1.07 24.73 -2.19
CA LYS A 22 -1.78 25.11 -3.42
C LYS A 22 -3.27 24.80 -3.25
N PRO A 23 -4.13 25.80 -2.96
CA PRO A 23 -5.54 25.57 -2.72
C PRO A 23 -6.28 25.07 -3.97
N ASP A 24 -5.76 25.38 -5.17
CA ASP A 24 -6.34 24.96 -6.45
C ASP A 24 -6.45 23.43 -6.58
N LEU A 25 -5.60 22.68 -5.87
CA LEU A 25 -5.62 21.21 -5.84
C LEU A 25 -6.85 20.63 -5.14
N LEU A 26 -7.61 21.45 -4.40
CA LEU A 26 -8.80 21.02 -3.66
C LEU A 26 -10.10 21.38 -4.39
N ILE A 27 -10.03 22.19 -5.45
CA ILE A 27 -11.22 22.65 -6.17
C ILE A 27 -11.79 21.50 -6.99
N ASN A 28 -13.04 21.12 -6.70
CA ASN A 28 -13.75 20.00 -7.36
C ASN A 28 -13.05 18.64 -7.22
N VAL A 29 -12.16 18.48 -6.23
CA VAL A 29 -11.48 17.21 -5.94
C VAL A 29 -12.09 16.58 -4.69
N THR A 30 -12.35 15.28 -4.75
CA THR A 30 -12.85 14.50 -3.63
C THR A 30 -11.69 14.06 -2.74
N CYS A 31 -11.78 14.36 -1.45
CA CYS A 31 -10.89 13.79 -0.44
C CYS A 31 -11.49 12.47 0.10
N TYR A 32 -10.63 11.49 0.33
CA TYR A 32 -10.99 10.16 0.82
C TYR A 32 -10.44 9.96 2.22
N ILE A 33 -11.11 9.14 3.02
CA ILE A 33 -10.58 8.64 4.29
C ILE A 33 -10.24 7.17 4.07
N GLU A 34 -8.99 6.80 4.31
CA GLU A 34 -8.51 5.42 4.20
C GLU A 34 -7.93 4.94 5.53
N LEU A 35 -7.92 3.63 5.75
CA LEU A 35 -7.29 3.02 6.92
C LEU A 35 -5.90 2.53 6.54
N ASP A 36 -4.87 3.08 7.18
CA ASP A 36 -3.51 2.55 7.07
C ASP A 36 -3.46 1.18 7.76
N ILE A 37 -3.18 0.13 6.98
CA ILE A 37 -3.18 -1.26 7.45
C ILE A 37 -2.04 -1.58 8.43
N TYR A 38 -0.94 -0.82 8.37
CA TYR A 38 0.25 -1.04 9.20
C TYR A 38 0.16 -0.23 10.48
N ALA A 39 -0.26 1.03 10.39
CA ALA A 39 -0.41 1.93 11.53
C ALA A 39 -1.75 1.77 12.26
N LYS A 40 -2.74 1.09 11.64
CA LYS A 40 -4.12 0.95 12.14
C LYS A 40 -4.76 2.30 12.46
N ARG A 41 -4.52 3.29 11.61
CA ARG A 41 -4.99 4.68 11.78
C ARG A 41 -5.69 5.16 10.52
N GLU A 42 -6.75 5.94 10.69
CA GLU A 42 -7.43 6.61 9.59
C GLU A 42 -6.57 7.77 9.08
N VAL A 43 -6.46 7.90 7.76
CA VAL A 43 -5.70 8.93 7.07
C VAL A 43 -6.56 9.57 5.99
N ALA A 44 -6.45 10.89 5.85
CA ALA A 44 -7.08 11.62 4.75
C ALA A 44 -6.16 11.59 3.52
N VAL A 45 -6.68 11.15 2.38
CA VAL A 45 -5.94 10.96 1.13
C VAL A 45 -6.56 11.80 0.03
N LEU A 46 -5.71 12.42 -0.79
CA LEU A 46 -6.10 13.17 -1.98
C LEU A 46 -5.41 12.53 -3.20
N TYR A 47 -6.20 12.02 -4.13
CA TYR A 47 -5.69 11.49 -5.40
C TYR A 47 -5.71 12.60 -6.43
N LEU A 48 -4.53 13.07 -6.82
CA LEU A 48 -4.40 14.16 -7.80
C LEU A 48 -4.77 13.72 -9.23
N ASP A 49 -4.82 12.41 -9.51
CA ASP A 49 -5.01 11.88 -10.86
C ASP A 49 -6.00 10.70 -10.85
N GLY A 50 -7.31 10.99 -10.99
CA GLY A 50 -8.33 9.98 -11.34
C GLY A 50 -9.05 9.24 -10.20
N GLY A 51 -8.84 9.62 -8.93
CA GLY A 51 -9.50 8.97 -7.78
C GLY A 51 -8.97 7.57 -7.47
N PRO A 52 -9.38 6.94 -6.36
CA PRO A 52 -8.98 5.58 -6.05
C PRO A 52 -9.56 4.65 -7.11
N ASP A 53 -8.71 3.89 -7.80
CA ASP A 53 -9.15 2.91 -8.80
C ASP A 53 -10.27 2.06 -8.19
N ARG A 54 -11.48 2.17 -8.74
CA ARG A 54 -12.66 1.47 -8.21
C ARG A 54 -12.45 -0.05 -8.21
N LYS A 55 -11.50 -0.54 -9.02
CA LYS A 55 -11.01 -1.92 -9.04
C LYS A 55 -10.35 -2.35 -7.72
N LEU A 56 -9.76 -1.42 -6.98
CA LEU A 56 -9.10 -1.66 -5.67
C LEU A 56 -10.14 -1.98 -4.59
N ASN A 57 -11.28 -1.28 -4.57
CA ASN A 57 -12.40 -1.58 -3.65
C ASN A 57 -13.15 -2.88 -3.99
N CYS A 58 -13.24 -3.24 -5.27
CA CYS A 58 -13.79 -4.54 -5.68
C CYS A 58 -12.84 -5.71 -5.37
N LEU A 59 -11.52 -5.49 -5.40
CA LEU A 59 -10.53 -6.48 -4.99
C LEU A 59 -10.47 -6.64 -3.47
N LEU A 60 -10.61 -5.56 -2.70
CA LEU A 60 -10.70 -5.61 -1.23
C LEU A 60 -11.89 -6.46 -0.76
N ASN A 61 -13.05 -6.36 -1.43
CA ASN A 61 -14.22 -7.20 -1.13
C ASN A 61 -14.10 -8.66 -1.61
N ARG A 62 -13.16 -8.97 -2.53
CA ARG A 62 -12.87 -10.36 -2.93
C ARG A 62 -11.78 -11.01 -2.06
N VAL A 63 -11.11 -10.23 -1.22
CA VAL A 63 -10.04 -10.65 -0.30
C VAL A 63 -10.58 -11.15 1.05
N THR A 64 -11.89 -11.34 1.22
CA THR A 64 -12.43 -12.03 2.40
C THR A 64 -12.51 -13.55 2.19
N SER A 65 -11.35 -14.17 2.00
CA SER A 65 -11.08 -15.48 2.60
C SER A 65 -9.57 -15.54 2.84
N ASP A 66 -9.17 -15.41 4.11
CA ASP A 66 -7.79 -15.60 4.58
C ASP A 66 -7.12 -16.83 3.94
N ARG A 67 -7.93 -17.88 3.72
CA ARG A 67 -7.55 -19.12 3.05
C ARG A 67 -7.13 -18.96 1.58
N GLY A 68 -7.77 -18.06 0.84
CA GLY A 68 -7.44 -17.77 -0.57
C GLY A 68 -6.11 -17.02 -0.68
N LYS A 69 -5.91 -16.01 0.18
CA LYS A 69 -4.65 -15.27 0.26
C LYS A 69 -3.49 -16.19 0.65
N ARG A 70 -3.71 -17.07 1.63
CA ARG A 70 -2.71 -18.06 2.06
C ARG A 70 -2.29 -19.02 0.95
N ARG A 71 -3.25 -19.51 0.15
CA ARG A 71 -2.96 -20.34 -1.03
C ARG A 71 -2.15 -19.62 -2.10
N LEU A 72 -2.40 -18.32 -2.30
CA LEU A 72 -1.65 -17.50 -3.25
C LEU A 72 -0.20 -17.32 -2.78
N VAL A 73 0.00 -16.97 -1.50
CA VAL A 73 1.33 -16.85 -0.89
C VAL A 73 2.07 -18.20 -0.94
N ASP A 74 1.42 -19.30 -0.59
CA ASP A 74 2.00 -20.66 -0.66
C ASP A 74 2.43 -21.04 -2.08
N SER A 75 1.66 -20.61 -3.08
CA SER A 75 1.97 -20.86 -4.50
C SER A 75 3.18 -20.04 -4.95
N LEU A 76 3.19 -18.74 -4.63
CA LEU A 76 4.30 -17.83 -4.93
C LEU A 76 5.60 -18.27 -4.26
N LYS A 77 5.52 -18.62 -2.99
CA LYS A 77 6.63 -19.20 -2.22
C LYS A 77 7.27 -20.38 -2.94
N LYS A 78 6.46 -21.33 -3.43
CA LYS A 78 6.97 -22.52 -4.15
C LYS A 78 7.58 -22.15 -5.49
N SER A 79 6.98 -21.20 -6.21
CA SER A 79 7.47 -20.75 -7.52
C SER A 79 8.78 -19.95 -7.43
N MET A 80 8.92 -19.10 -6.42
CA MET A 80 10.09 -18.26 -6.19
C MET A 80 11.19 -18.97 -5.37
N GLN A 81 10.85 -20.04 -4.66
CA GLN A 81 11.72 -20.74 -3.70
C GLN A 81 12.24 -19.84 -2.57
N VAL A 82 11.36 -18.99 -2.03
CA VAL A 82 11.67 -18.01 -0.97
C VAL A 82 10.92 -18.32 0.33
N ASP A 83 11.10 -17.53 1.38
CA ASP A 83 10.31 -17.60 2.61
C ASP A 83 8.94 -16.91 2.48
N ASP A 84 8.07 -17.12 3.47
CA ASP A 84 6.72 -16.55 3.49
C ASP A 84 6.74 -15.00 3.48
N GLY A 85 7.72 -14.39 4.14
CA GLY A 85 7.87 -12.94 4.22
C GLY A 85 8.23 -12.33 2.87
N THR A 86 9.20 -12.93 2.18
CA THR A 86 9.59 -12.50 0.83
C THR A 86 8.47 -12.70 -0.19
N ALA A 87 7.78 -13.85 -0.16
CA ALA A 87 6.63 -14.09 -1.04
C ALA A 87 5.49 -13.09 -0.78
N GLN A 88 5.23 -12.76 0.49
CA GLN A 88 4.22 -11.78 0.86
C GLN A 88 4.63 -10.36 0.46
N TYR A 89 5.92 -10.01 0.53
CA TYR A 89 6.45 -8.73 0.09
C TYR A 89 6.17 -8.50 -1.40
N TYR A 90 6.63 -9.38 -2.28
CA TYR A 90 6.43 -9.21 -3.73
C TYR A 90 4.95 -9.23 -4.12
N LEU A 91 4.13 -10.07 -3.47
CA LEU A 91 2.68 -10.04 -3.68
C LEU A 91 2.05 -8.72 -3.26
N SER A 92 2.57 -8.08 -2.21
CA SER A 92 2.05 -6.78 -1.72
C SER A 92 2.47 -5.63 -2.64
N VAL A 93 3.74 -5.61 -3.08
CA VAL A 93 4.25 -4.62 -4.03
C VAL A 93 3.51 -4.72 -5.38
N SER A 94 3.20 -5.94 -5.81
CA SER A 94 2.46 -6.21 -7.04
C SER A 94 0.93 -6.12 -6.91
N ASN A 95 0.42 -5.47 -5.87
CA ASN A 95 -1.01 -5.25 -5.64
C ASN A 95 -1.88 -6.53 -5.73
N GLY A 96 -1.35 -7.65 -5.25
CA GLY A 96 -2.03 -8.94 -5.26
C GLY A 96 -1.98 -9.72 -6.58
N ASP A 97 -1.28 -9.24 -7.61
CA ASP A 97 -1.09 -9.97 -8.86
C ASP A 97 0.14 -10.92 -8.77
N PRO A 98 -0.06 -12.25 -8.79
CA PRO A 98 1.03 -13.21 -8.67
C PRO A 98 1.96 -13.23 -9.89
N ARG A 99 1.50 -12.82 -11.08
CA ARG A 99 2.34 -12.78 -12.28
C ARG A 99 3.30 -11.59 -12.22
N ALA A 100 2.77 -10.41 -11.86
CA ALA A 100 3.59 -9.22 -11.66
C ALA A 100 4.64 -9.45 -10.55
N ALA A 101 4.25 -10.10 -9.45
CA ALA A 101 5.16 -10.44 -8.36
C ALA A 101 6.33 -11.32 -8.82
N LEU A 102 6.06 -12.31 -9.66
CA LEU A 102 7.08 -13.20 -10.21
C LEU A 102 8.01 -12.45 -11.19
N THR A 103 7.46 -11.53 -11.99
CA THR A 103 8.23 -10.70 -12.90
C THR A 103 9.20 -9.81 -12.14
N GLU A 104 8.74 -9.04 -11.15
CA GLU A 104 9.63 -8.17 -10.36
C GLU A 104 10.72 -8.97 -9.66
N PHE A 105 10.39 -10.10 -9.04
CA PHE A 105 11.39 -10.97 -8.41
C PHE A 105 12.45 -11.46 -9.39
N SER A 106 12.04 -11.81 -10.62
CA SER A 106 12.99 -12.25 -11.65
C SER A 106 13.91 -11.14 -12.14
N GLU A 107 13.42 -9.90 -12.17
CA GLU A 107 14.22 -8.72 -12.53
C GLU A 107 15.26 -8.42 -11.44
N ASP A 108 14.86 -8.48 -10.16
CA ASP A 108 15.76 -8.31 -9.02
C ASP A 108 16.86 -9.38 -9.00
N LEU A 109 16.50 -10.65 -9.19
CA LEU A 109 17.49 -11.74 -9.31
C LEU A 109 18.45 -11.54 -10.49
N ARG A 110 17.96 -10.99 -11.61
CA ARG A 110 18.82 -10.67 -12.76
C ARG A 110 19.78 -9.55 -12.40
N TRP A 111 19.31 -8.52 -11.72
CA TRP A 111 20.13 -7.41 -11.26
C TRP A 111 21.20 -7.87 -10.25
N GLU A 112 20.86 -8.70 -9.27
CA GLU A 112 21.81 -9.29 -8.32
C GLU A 112 22.91 -10.10 -9.01
N ARG A 113 22.56 -10.92 -10.01
CA ARG A 113 23.55 -11.70 -10.78
C ARG A 113 24.48 -10.81 -11.61
N GLN A 114 23.96 -9.70 -12.14
CA GLN A 114 24.73 -8.75 -12.94
C GLN A 114 25.69 -7.94 -12.06
N VAL A 115 25.28 -7.57 -10.85
CA VAL A 115 26.06 -6.76 -9.90
C VAL A 115 26.99 -7.63 -9.04
N GLY A 116 26.66 -8.91 -8.84
CA GLY A 116 27.46 -9.89 -8.08
C GLY A 116 28.65 -10.51 -8.83
N LEU A 117 28.90 -10.10 -10.08
CA LEU A 117 30.13 -10.41 -10.82
C LEU A 117 31.06 -9.18 -10.76
N SER A 118 31.74 -9.01 -9.63
CA SER A 118 32.91 -8.14 -9.45
C SER A 118 33.92 -8.86 -8.56
#